data_AF-A0A3P1SPT7-F1
#
_entry.id   AF-A0A3P1SPT7-F1
#
_cell.length_a   1.000
_cell.length_b   1.000
_cell.length_c   1.000
_cell.angle_alpha   90.00
_cell.angle_beta   90.00
_cell.angle_gamma   90.00
#
_symmetry.space_group_name_H-M   'P 1'
#
loop_
_entity.id
_entity.type
_entity.pdbx_description
1 polymer ?
#
loop_
_entity_poly.entity_id
_entity_poly.type
_entity_poly.pdbx_seq_one_letter_code
_entity_poly.pdbx_strand_id
1 'polypeptide(L)'
;MFSLQHHFEQQLNRHSHGVKRWVIALSGGLDSVVLLDLAARIIPAKHLSVIHVNHQLQSQAGGWSSFCQQLADQYQIEFKSIRVTVDAGASVERAARNARYQAFEQYLQSGDCLLLAQHRNDQAETLLYRLLRGAGLKGLAAMPRTREIGMAFLQRPLLSVSRDQLQSWAEKAQLNWIEDPSNADLSYDRNYLRHQVMPLLRARWPGFEQRWSDTADYLRDADQLLTELAQIDLQTVADERNSLSCAGLNVLSIKRRDNLLRVWLAEQGLPAGAKVLMSIGQMIEAVDDSSPELKLSSVKLRRYRGRLYLTAEQNGIDWQGRLLPEEGLHLPQGSLLVVKKLNGLRSLAGVTLRNRCDGDRCTPVGRGGSTSLKKLFQENAVPPWQRKSWPVCILGDEIVAVPGICVCEGWQVEKDVAGFHLKWVPAALSVGSDSGTL
;
A
#
# COMPACT_ATOMS: atom_id res chain seq x y z
N MET A 1 13.78 28.02 -26.71
CA MET A 1 13.46 27.76 -25.29
C MET A 1 11.96 27.69 -25.17
N PHE A 2 11.41 26.54 -24.76
CA PHE A 2 9.99 26.47 -24.41
C PHE A 2 9.73 27.31 -23.15
N SER A 3 8.63 28.07 -23.12
CA SER A 3 8.26 28.86 -21.94
C SER A 3 7.95 27.93 -20.75
N LEU A 4 8.15 28.42 -19.52
CA LEU A 4 7.82 27.66 -18.30
C LEU A 4 6.35 27.18 -18.32
N GLN A 5 5.44 28.03 -18.81
CA GLN A 5 4.03 27.70 -19.04
C GLN A 5 3.85 26.49 -19.96
N HIS A 6 4.54 26.45 -21.10
CA HIS A 6 4.45 25.31 -22.01
C HIS A 6 5.00 24.02 -21.40
N HIS A 7 6.11 24.11 -20.65
CA HIS A 7 6.64 22.95 -19.93
C HIS A 7 5.62 22.43 -18.91
N PHE A 8 5.00 23.32 -18.14
CA PHE A 8 3.99 22.98 -17.15
C PHE A 8 2.77 22.31 -17.79
N GLU A 9 2.25 22.86 -18.89
CA GLU A 9 1.13 22.29 -19.65
C GLU A 9 1.45 20.87 -20.14
N GLN A 10 2.64 20.64 -20.70
CA GLN A 10 3.08 19.31 -21.11
C GLN A 10 3.11 18.32 -19.94
N GLN A 11 3.55 18.76 -18.75
CA GLN A 11 3.58 17.89 -17.58
C GLN A 11 2.17 17.52 -17.13
N LEU A 12 1.23 18.48 -17.07
CA LEU A 12 -0.16 18.22 -16.71
C LEU A 12 -0.82 17.19 -17.64
N ASN A 13 -0.64 17.36 -18.95
CA ASN A 13 -1.33 16.53 -19.94
C ASN A 13 -0.94 15.05 -19.86
N ARG A 14 0.28 14.72 -19.42
CA ARG A 14 0.76 13.33 -19.27
C ARG A 14 -0.08 12.49 -18.31
N HIS A 15 -0.79 13.09 -17.36
CA HIS A 15 -1.59 12.39 -16.33
C HIS A 15 -2.96 13.05 -16.11
N SER A 16 -3.54 13.62 -17.17
CA SER A 16 -4.82 14.33 -17.11
C SER A 16 -6.05 13.41 -17.22
N HIS A 17 -5.88 12.16 -17.62
CA HIS A 17 -6.99 11.26 -17.90
C HIS A 17 -7.75 10.92 -16.60
N GLY A 18 -9.07 11.16 -16.59
CA GLY A 18 -9.93 10.93 -15.42
C GLY A 18 -9.88 12.03 -14.35
N VAL A 19 -9.05 13.07 -14.51
CA VAL A 19 -9.00 14.20 -13.58
C VAL A 19 -10.19 15.13 -13.81
N LYS A 20 -11.01 15.32 -12.78
CA LYS A 20 -12.19 16.20 -12.79
C LYS A 20 -11.90 17.58 -12.19
N ARG A 21 -10.99 17.61 -11.21
CA ARG A 21 -10.61 18.81 -10.45
C ARG A 21 -9.13 18.76 -10.09
N TRP A 22 -8.46 19.90 -10.23
CA TRP A 22 -7.07 20.09 -9.85
C TRP A 22 -7.01 20.88 -8.55
N VAL A 23 -6.31 20.32 -7.56
CA VAL A 23 -6.20 20.90 -6.23
C VAL A 23 -4.76 21.38 -6.03
N ILE A 24 -4.55 22.67 -5.77
CA ILE A 24 -3.22 23.27 -5.65
C ILE A 24 -2.87 23.43 -4.17
N ALA A 25 -1.78 22.82 -3.73
CA ALA A 25 -1.26 23.05 -2.38
C ALA A 25 -0.53 24.39 -2.32
N LEU A 26 -1.14 25.38 -1.69
CA LEU A 26 -0.61 26.74 -1.57
C LEU A 26 -0.04 26.96 -0.16
N SER A 27 1.28 27.14 -0.06
CA SER A 27 1.93 27.51 1.20
C SER A 27 2.08 29.02 1.36
N GLY A 28 1.95 29.78 0.27
CA GLY A 28 2.20 31.22 0.21
C GLY A 28 3.65 31.57 -0.17
N GLY A 29 4.55 30.58 -0.20
CA GLY A 29 5.93 30.76 -0.69
C GLY A 29 6.02 30.77 -2.22
N LEU A 30 7.11 31.33 -2.73
CA LEU A 30 7.41 31.54 -4.15
C LEU A 30 7.01 30.34 -5.05
N ASP A 31 7.47 29.13 -4.72
CA ASP A 31 7.22 27.95 -5.56
C ASP A 31 5.73 27.64 -5.71
N SER A 32 4.98 27.73 -4.60
CA SER A 32 3.54 27.46 -4.58
C SER A 32 2.72 28.56 -5.26
N VAL A 33 3.19 29.82 -5.20
CA VAL A 33 2.59 30.96 -5.90
C VAL A 33 2.80 30.83 -7.41
N VAL A 34 4.00 30.46 -7.86
CA VAL A 34 4.27 30.20 -9.28
C VAL A 34 3.44 29.03 -9.80
N LEU A 35 3.31 27.96 -9.02
CA LEU A 35 2.45 26.84 -9.37
C LEU A 35 0.99 27.28 -9.58
N LEU A 36 0.47 28.12 -8.67
CA LEU A 36 -0.88 28.67 -8.77
C LEU A 36 -1.05 29.53 -10.03
N ASP A 37 -0.14 30.48 -10.27
CA ASP A 37 -0.19 31.36 -11.44
C ASP A 37 -0.15 30.56 -12.75
N LEU A 38 0.74 29.55 -12.85
CA LEU A 38 0.80 28.68 -14.02
C LEU A 38 -0.49 27.89 -14.23
N ALA A 39 -1.06 27.32 -13.16
CA ALA A 39 -2.30 26.56 -13.23
C ALA A 39 -3.49 27.44 -13.66
N ALA A 40 -3.62 28.63 -13.07
CA ALA A 40 -4.71 29.57 -13.35
C ALA A 40 -4.68 30.11 -14.80
N ARG A 41 -3.52 30.13 -15.45
CA ARG A 41 -3.37 30.53 -16.87
C ARG A 41 -3.86 29.48 -17.87
N ILE A 42 -3.94 28.21 -17.47
CA ILE A 42 -4.17 27.08 -18.40
C ILE A 42 -5.47 26.34 -18.07
N ILE A 43 -5.80 26.21 -16.79
CA ILE A 43 -6.96 25.46 -16.33
C ILE A 43 -8.08 26.44 -15.97
N PRO A 44 -9.32 26.26 -16.46
CA PRO A 44 -10.44 27.10 -16.08
C PRO A 44 -10.68 27.06 -14.57
N ALA A 45 -10.95 28.21 -13.95
CA ALA A 45 -11.11 28.36 -12.50
C ALA A 45 -12.11 27.38 -11.88
N LYS A 46 -13.20 27.04 -12.59
CA LYS A 46 -14.21 26.03 -12.15
C LYS A 46 -13.66 24.62 -11.93
N HIS A 47 -12.49 24.31 -12.48
CA HIS A 47 -11.78 23.03 -12.31
C HIS A 47 -10.58 23.15 -11.36
N LEU A 48 -10.35 24.32 -10.77
CA LEU A 48 -9.29 24.59 -9.81
C LEU A 48 -9.86 24.72 -8.40
N SER A 49 -9.09 24.25 -7.44
CA SER A 49 -9.30 24.49 -6.01
C SER A 49 -7.95 24.69 -5.35
N VAL A 50 -7.87 25.55 -4.34
CA VAL A 50 -6.64 25.81 -3.58
C VAL A 50 -6.83 25.26 -2.16
N ILE A 51 -5.82 24.53 -1.69
CA ILE A 51 -5.75 24.07 -0.31
C ILE A 51 -4.52 24.66 0.39
N HIS A 52 -4.73 25.27 1.54
CA HIS A 52 -3.69 25.75 2.45
C HIS A 52 -3.74 24.95 3.76
N VAL A 53 -2.61 24.40 4.18
CA VAL A 53 -2.49 23.69 5.47
C VAL A 53 -1.79 24.60 6.47
N ASN A 54 -2.53 25.01 7.50
CA ASN A 54 -2.02 25.84 8.58
C ASN A 54 -1.58 24.95 9.76
N HIS A 55 -0.27 24.88 9.98
CA HIS A 55 0.37 24.06 11.01
C HIS A 55 0.31 24.65 12.43
N GLN A 56 -0.19 25.89 12.60
CA GLN A 56 -0.24 26.61 13.88
C GLN A 56 1.12 26.79 14.61
N LEU A 57 2.25 26.51 13.93
CA LEU A 57 3.58 26.54 14.53
C LEU A 57 4.16 27.95 14.74
N GLN A 58 3.61 28.98 14.07
CA GLN A 58 4.08 30.36 14.17
C GLN A 58 2.93 31.30 14.55
N SER A 59 3.21 32.31 15.37
CA SER A 59 2.25 33.36 15.76
C SER A 59 1.74 34.18 14.56
N GLN A 60 2.49 34.23 13.46
CA GLN A 60 2.13 34.91 12.20
C GLN A 60 1.23 34.09 11.26
N ALA A 61 0.85 32.86 11.65
CA ALA A 61 0.08 31.95 10.78
C ALA A 61 -1.28 32.51 10.30
N GLY A 62 -1.85 33.48 11.02
CA GLY A 62 -3.06 34.18 10.58
C GLY A 62 -2.84 35.02 9.31
N GLY A 63 -1.70 35.71 9.19
CA GLY A 63 -1.38 36.54 8.04
C GLY A 63 -1.16 35.73 6.75
N TRP A 64 -0.61 34.52 6.86
CA TRP A 64 -0.32 33.68 5.71
C TRP A 64 -1.57 33.05 5.11
N SER A 65 -2.51 32.63 5.96
CA SER A 65 -3.80 32.13 5.49
C SER A 65 -4.58 33.23 4.78
N SER A 66 -4.56 34.47 5.30
CA SER A 66 -5.21 35.62 4.66
C SER A 66 -4.57 35.96 3.32
N PHE A 67 -3.24 35.95 3.23
CA PHE A 67 -2.52 36.14 1.97
C PHE A 67 -2.91 35.08 0.93
N CYS A 68 -2.94 33.80 1.33
CA CYS A 68 -3.29 32.70 0.43
C CYS A 68 -4.76 32.79 -0.05
N GLN A 69 -5.68 33.20 0.82
CA GLN A 69 -7.08 33.45 0.46
C GLN A 69 -7.17 34.60 -0.56
N GLN A 70 -6.54 35.74 -0.29
CA GLN A 70 -6.55 36.89 -1.20
C GLN A 70 -5.97 36.53 -2.58
N LEU A 71 -4.92 35.72 -2.62
CA LEU A 71 -4.33 35.27 -3.88
C LEU A 71 -5.29 34.35 -4.64
N ALA A 72 -5.96 33.41 -3.97
CA ALA A 72 -6.97 32.57 -4.62
C ALA A 72 -8.17 33.38 -5.14
N ASP A 73 -8.60 34.39 -4.38
CA ASP A 73 -9.70 35.29 -4.78
C ASP A 73 -9.36 36.10 -6.04
N GLN A 74 -8.10 36.54 -6.20
CA GLN A 74 -7.64 37.24 -7.40
C GLN A 74 -7.80 36.41 -8.68
N TYR A 75 -7.64 35.09 -8.57
CA TYR A 75 -7.84 34.15 -9.68
C TYR A 75 -9.26 33.57 -9.74
N GLN A 76 -10.17 33.98 -8.83
CA GLN A 76 -11.53 33.46 -8.71
C GLN A 76 -11.58 31.94 -8.48
N ILE A 77 -10.63 31.42 -7.70
CA ILE A 77 -10.50 29.99 -7.42
C ILE A 77 -11.03 29.69 -6.00
N GLU A 78 -11.72 28.56 -5.84
CA GLU A 78 -12.16 28.08 -4.53
C GLU A 78 -10.97 27.92 -3.58
N PHE A 79 -11.07 28.42 -2.35
CA PHE A 79 -10.03 28.30 -1.33
C PHE A 79 -10.50 27.51 -0.11
N LYS A 80 -9.66 26.58 0.34
CA LYS A 80 -9.83 25.86 1.61
C LYS A 80 -8.59 26.00 2.48
N SER A 81 -8.79 26.49 3.71
CA SER A 81 -7.78 26.38 4.76
C SER A 81 -8.11 25.21 5.69
N ILE A 82 -7.14 24.34 5.94
CA ILE A 82 -7.23 23.25 6.93
C ILE A 82 -6.22 23.52 8.03
N ARG A 83 -6.71 23.56 9.27
CA ARG A 83 -5.86 23.69 10.46
C ARG A 83 -5.44 22.30 10.90
N VAL A 84 -4.14 22.12 11.15
CA VAL A 84 -3.59 20.88 11.69
C VAL A 84 -2.78 21.18 12.94
N THR A 85 -2.89 20.31 13.93
CA THR A 85 -2.09 20.36 15.14
C THR A 85 -0.89 19.43 14.98
N VAL A 86 0.30 19.92 15.30
CA VAL A 86 1.55 19.15 15.21
C VAL A 86 2.14 19.05 16.61
N ASP A 87 2.30 17.83 17.13
CA ASP A 87 2.96 17.62 18.41
C ASP A 87 4.45 17.97 18.30
N ALA A 88 4.94 18.80 19.22
CA ALA A 88 6.30 19.32 19.25
C ALA A 88 7.34 18.29 19.79
N GLY A 89 7.28 17.04 19.30
CA GLY A 89 8.24 15.99 19.63
C GLY A 89 9.54 16.07 18.81
N ALA A 90 10.47 15.13 19.05
CA ALA A 90 11.81 15.08 18.45
C ALA A 90 11.88 14.98 16.90
N SER A 91 10.74 14.97 16.19
CA SER A 91 10.72 15.01 14.72
C SER A 91 9.60 15.92 14.18
N VAL A 92 9.61 17.21 14.58
CA VAL A 92 8.59 18.20 14.16
C VAL A 92 8.43 18.26 12.64
N GLU A 93 9.52 18.24 11.85
CA GLU A 93 9.44 18.26 10.38
C GLU A 93 8.67 17.05 9.82
N ARG A 94 8.95 15.85 10.36
CA ARG A 94 8.26 14.63 9.95
C ARG A 94 6.79 14.64 10.39
N ALA A 95 6.52 15.09 11.61
CA ALA A 95 5.16 15.19 12.15
C ALA A 95 4.32 16.20 11.35
N ALA A 96 4.86 17.38 11.08
CA ALA A 96 4.22 18.41 10.24
C ALA A 96 3.98 17.89 8.82
N ARG A 97 4.97 17.20 8.23
CA ARG A 97 4.81 16.58 6.90
C ARG A 97 3.69 15.54 6.91
N ASN A 98 3.61 14.67 7.91
CA ASN A 98 2.57 13.65 8.02
C ASN A 98 1.19 14.28 8.19
N ALA A 99 1.04 15.24 9.11
CA ALA A 99 -0.20 15.97 9.32
C ALA A 99 -0.68 16.68 8.05
N ARG A 100 0.25 17.25 7.26
CA ARG A 100 -0.07 17.86 5.97
C ARG A 100 -0.62 16.85 4.96
N TYR A 101 0.02 15.69 4.83
CA TYR A 101 -0.45 14.65 3.90
C TYR A 101 -1.80 14.06 4.34
N GLN A 102 -2.02 13.87 5.65
CA GLN A 102 -3.32 13.45 6.18
C GLN A 102 -4.43 14.47 5.87
N ALA A 103 -4.15 15.77 6.05
CA ALA A 103 -5.10 16.83 5.69
C ALA A 103 -5.43 16.82 4.20
N PHE A 104 -4.45 16.56 3.33
CA PHE A 104 -4.70 16.38 1.90
C PHE A 104 -5.59 15.16 1.64
N GLU A 105 -5.25 14.00 2.20
CA GLU A 105 -6.02 12.76 2.01
C GLU A 105 -7.48 12.89 2.47
N GLN A 106 -7.73 13.65 3.53
CA GLN A 106 -9.09 13.92 4.03
C GLN A 106 -9.88 14.90 3.16
N TYR A 107 -9.20 15.81 2.46
CA TYR A 107 -9.84 16.82 1.61
C TYR A 107 -10.12 16.32 0.18
N LEU A 108 -9.21 15.51 -0.34
CA LEU A 108 -9.25 15.03 -1.72
C LEU A 108 -10.33 13.98 -1.91
N GLN A 109 -10.96 14.02 -3.08
CA GLN A 109 -12.02 13.11 -3.51
C GLN A 109 -11.58 12.32 -4.75
N SER A 110 -12.36 11.28 -5.09
CA SER A 110 -12.11 10.51 -6.32
C SER A 110 -12.22 11.39 -7.57
N GLY A 111 -11.18 11.35 -8.41
CA GLY A 111 -11.05 12.21 -9.59
C GLY A 111 -10.34 13.54 -9.33
N ASP A 112 -9.89 13.81 -8.11
CA ASP A 112 -9.00 14.95 -7.84
C ASP A 112 -7.54 14.64 -8.20
N CYS A 113 -6.80 15.68 -8.61
CA CYS A 113 -5.36 15.65 -8.73
C CYS A 113 -4.71 16.79 -7.93
N LEU A 114 -3.97 16.44 -6.88
CA LEU A 114 -3.21 17.35 -6.04
C LEU A 114 -1.89 17.77 -6.73
N LEU A 115 -1.73 19.07 -6.98
CA LEU A 115 -0.51 19.67 -7.49
C LEU A 115 0.37 20.18 -6.35
N LEU A 116 1.63 19.73 -6.34
CA LEU A 116 2.66 20.22 -5.42
C LEU A 116 3.78 20.93 -6.17
N ALA A 117 4.27 22.03 -5.58
CA ALA A 117 5.27 22.91 -6.19
C ALA A 117 6.72 22.44 -6.02
N GLN A 118 6.96 21.15 -5.77
CA GLN A 118 8.33 20.65 -5.64
C GLN A 118 9.08 20.75 -6.97
N HIS A 119 10.34 21.15 -6.89
CA HIS A 119 11.17 21.46 -8.05
C HIS A 119 12.51 20.70 -8.04
N ARG A 120 13.37 20.96 -9.04
CA ARG A 120 14.63 20.24 -9.25
C ARG A 120 15.57 20.29 -8.04
N ASN A 121 15.70 21.46 -7.42
CA ASN A 121 16.54 21.59 -6.22
C ASN A 121 15.99 20.75 -5.05
N ASP A 122 14.66 20.66 -4.86
CA ASP A 122 14.08 19.76 -3.85
C ASP A 122 14.41 18.29 -4.14
N GLN A 123 14.52 17.91 -5.42
CA GLN A 123 14.94 16.57 -5.78
C GLN A 123 16.38 16.29 -5.39
N ALA A 124 17.29 17.21 -5.70
CA ALA A 124 18.70 17.09 -5.31
C ALA A 124 18.85 16.99 -3.78
N GLU A 125 18.10 17.82 -3.03
CA GLU A 125 18.02 17.76 -1.56
C GLU A 125 17.50 16.41 -1.07
N THR A 126 16.41 15.93 -1.65
CA THR A 126 15.81 14.65 -1.25
C THR A 126 16.74 13.48 -1.53
N LEU A 127 17.41 13.48 -2.69
CA LEU A 127 18.40 12.47 -3.05
C LEU A 127 19.53 12.43 -2.04
N LEU A 128 20.17 13.58 -1.78
CA LEU A 128 21.29 13.68 -0.85
C LEU A 128 20.88 13.28 0.57
N TYR A 129 19.74 13.77 1.04
CA TYR A 129 19.25 13.46 2.38
C TYR A 129 19.00 11.96 2.56
N ARG A 130 18.40 11.30 1.54
CA ARG A 130 18.17 9.86 1.56
C ARG A 130 19.46 9.06 1.44
N LEU A 131 20.42 9.54 0.65
CA LEU A 131 21.75 8.94 0.54
C LEU A 131 22.49 8.95 1.89
N LEU A 132 22.50 10.09 2.59
CA LEU A 132 23.12 10.22 3.91
C LEU A 132 22.46 9.31 4.96
N ARG A 133 21.19 8.96 4.77
CA ARG A 133 20.45 8.00 5.63
C ARG A 133 20.58 6.54 5.21
N GLY A 134 21.42 6.23 4.21
CA GLY A 134 21.63 4.86 3.74
C GLY A 134 20.42 4.25 3.03
N ALA A 135 19.63 5.07 2.34
CA ALA A 135 18.49 4.58 1.58
C ALA A 135 18.93 3.63 0.45
N GLY A 136 18.15 2.56 0.22
CA GLY A 136 18.32 1.68 -0.93
C GLY A 136 17.78 2.29 -2.23
N LEU A 137 17.84 1.52 -3.31
CA LEU A 137 17.49 1.94 -4.68
C LEU A 137 16.16 2.71 -4.77
N LYS A 138 15.05 2.12 -4.30
CA LYS A 138 13.73 2.79 -4.25
C LYS A 138 13.73 4.11 -3.50
N GLY A 139 14.52 4.21 -2.44
CA GLY A 139 14.68 5.47 -1.69
C GLY A 139 15.48 6.50 -2.48
N LEU A 140 16.56 6.08 -3.14
CA LEU A 140 17.40 6.97 -3.95
C LEU A 140 16.72 7.44 -5.25
N ALA A 141 15.65 6.78 -5.71
CA ALA A 141 14.76 7.32 -6.75
C ALA A 141 14.01 8.62 -6.35
N ALA A 142 14.24 9.11 -5.12
CA ALA A 142 13.80 10.40 -4.58
C ALA A 142 12.28 10.61 -4.68
N MET A 143 11.78 11.79 -5.05
CA MET A 143 10.36 12.06 -5.21
C MET A 143 9.86 11.61 -6.61
N PRO A 144 8.79 10.81 -6.70
CA PRO A 144 8.21 10.49 -8.01
C PRO A 144 7.46 11.71 -8.57
N ARG A 145 7.35 11.80 -9.90
CA ARG A 145 6.58 12.87 -10.57
C ARG A 145 5.08 12.76 -10.27
N THR A 146 4.56 11.54 -10.22
CA THR A 146 3.18 11.20 -9.91
C THR A 146 3.12 10.07 -8.90
N ARG A 147 2.06 10.03 -8.09
CA ARG A 147 1.71 8.90 -7.21
C ARG A 147 0.27 9.00 -6.76
N GLU A 148 -0.29 7.91 -6.28
CA GLU A 148 -1.58 7.90 -5.58
C GLU A 148 -1.47 8.55 -4.19
N ILE A 149 -2.59 9.15 -3.75
CA ILE A 149 -2.79 9.72 -2.42
C ILE A 149 -4.26 9.55 -2.01
N GLY A 150 -4.53 8.65 -1.05
CA GLY A 150 -5.90 8.30 -0.69
C GLY A 150 -6.67 7.80 -1.93
N MET A 151 -7.81 8.44 -2.24
CA MET A 151 -8.63 8.13 -3.41
C MET A 151 -8.31 9.01 -4.64
N ALA A 152 -7.23 9.78 -4.59
CA ALA A 152 -6.85 10.80 -5.56
C ALA A 152 -5.42 10.62 -6.08
N PHE A 153 -5.01 11.47 -7.02
CA PHE A 153 -3.65 11.51 -7.55
C PHE A 153 -2.87 12.71 -7.01
N LEU A 154 -1.55 12.57 -6.97
CA LEU A 154 -0.62 13.65 -6.66
C LEU A 154 0.35 13.81 -7.83
N GLN A 155 0.53 15.05 -8.29
CA GLN A 155 1.48 15.39 -9.33
C GLN A 155 2.43 16.54 -8.93
N ARG A 156 3.68 16.45 -9.41
CA ARG A 156 4.74 17.45 -9.23
C ARG A 156 5.18 17.99 -10.60
N PRO A 157 4.42 18.91 -11.22
CA PRO A 157 4.70 19.37 -12.57
C PRO A 157 5.99 20.19 -12.68
N LEU A 158 6.48 20.76 -11.57
CA LEU A 158 7.68 21.60 -11.55
C LEU A 158 8.96 20.81 -11.23
N LEU A 159 8.90 19.48 -11.09
CA LEU A 159 10.02 18.68 -10.58
C LEU A 159 11.29 18.76 -11.42
N SER A 160 11.17 19.04 -12.72
CA SER A 160 12.28 19.26 -13.65
C SER A 160 12.73 20.72 -13.76
N VAL A 161 12.04 21.67 -13.13
CA VAL A 161 12.30 23.11 -13.22
C VAL A 161 13.28 23.53 -12.12
N SER A 162 14.25 24.41 -12.41
CA SER A 162 15.15 24.93 -11.38
C SER A 162 14.49 26.02 -10.55
N ARG A 163 15.00 26.22 -9.32
CA ARG A 163 14.50 27.29 -8.46
C ARG A 163 14.67 28.69 -9.07
N ASP A 164 15.75 28.89 -9.81
CA ASP A 164 16.05 30.16 -10.50
C ASP A 164 15.01 30.43 -11.61
N GLN A 165 14.58 29.41 -12.34
CA GLN A 165 13.52 29.55 -13.35
C GLN A 165 12.18 29.95 -12.73
N LEU A 166 11.84 29.40 -11.55
CA LEU A 166 10.64 29.80 -10.81
C LEU A 166 10.72 31.25 -10.35
N GLN A 167 11.89 31.67 -9.86
CA GLN A 167 12.11 33.06 -9.45
C GLN A 167 12.01 34.03 -10.63
N SER A 168 12.68 33.76 -11.74
CA SER A 168 12.58 34.60 -12.94
C SER A 168 11.15 34.68 -13.49
N TRP A 169 10.37 33.61 -13.36
CA TRP A 169 8.94 33.66 -13.71
C TRP A 169 8.15 34.58 -12.79
N ALA A 170 8.31 34.43 -11.47
CA ALA A 170 7.59 35.26 -10.50
C ALA A 170 7.92 36.74 -10.63
N GLU A 171 9.20 37.08 -10.85
CA GLU A 171 9.63 38.45 -11.11
C GLU A 171 9.00 39.00 -12.39
N LYS A 172 9.03 38.23 -13.49
CA LYS A 172 8.44 38.62 -14.78
C LYS A 172 6.92 38.80 -14.70
N ALA A 173 6.25 37.93 -13.94
CA ALA A 173 4.81 37.98 -13.71
C ALA A 173 4.40 38.92 -12.57
N GLN A 174 5.37 39.61 -11.93
CA GLN A 174 5.17 40.53 -10.81
C GLN A 174 4.35 39.91 -9.66
N LEU A 175 4.63 38.64 -9.35
CA LEU A 175 3.94 37.91 -8.29
C LEU A 175 4.48 38.33 -6.92
N ASN A 176 3.59 38.41 -5.94
CA ASN A 176 3.96 38.57 -4.53
C ASN A 176 4.00 37.20 -3.85
N TRP A 177 4.90 37.01 -2.89
CA TRP A 177 4.97 35.79 -2.06
C TRP A 177 5.47 36.10 -0.65
N ILE A 178 5.29 35.15 0.25
CA ILE A 178 5.77 35.22 1.63
C ILE A 178 7.11 34.50 1.73
N GLU A 179 8.05 35.10 2.46
CA GLU A 179 9.27 34.43 2.91
C GLU A 179 9.08 33.91 4.33
N ASP A 180 9.12 32.58 4.50
CA ASP A 180 8.99 31.92 5.80
C ASP A 180 10.34 31.98 6.56
N PRO A 181 10.41 32.65 7.72
CA PRO A 181 11.63 32.77 8.50
C PRO A 181 12.19 31.41 8.99
N SER A 182 11.33 30.41 9.19
CA SER A 182 11.78 29.08 9.63
C SER A 182 12.59 28.34 8.57
N ASN A 183 12.50 28.76 7.30
CA ASN A 183 13.38 28.23 6.25
C ASN A 183 14.86 28.58 6.50
N ALA A 184 15.17 29.56 7.34
CA ALA A 184 16.54 29.93 7.71
C ALA A 184 17.06 29.17 8.94
N ASP A 185 16.23 28.40 9.64
CA ASP A 185 16.63 27.66 10.84
C ASP A 185 17.49 26.44 10.47
N LEU A 186 18.79 26.53 10.75
CA LEU A 186 19.78 25.49 10.43
C LEU A 186 19.76 24.29 11.40
N SER A 187 18.93 24.32 12.45
CA SER A 187 18.76 23.15 13.33
C SER A 187 18.09 21.97 12.62
N TYR A 188 17.35 22.24 11.54
CA TYR A 188 16.76 21.21 10.68
C TYR A 188 17.74 20.75 9.61
N ASP A 189 17.98 19.43 9.54
CA ASP A 189 18.88 18.80 8.55
C ASP A 189 18.65 19.32 7.13
N ARG A 190 17.39 19.46 6.72
CA ARG A 190 17.04 19.88 5.36
C ARG A 190 17.46 21.32 5.08
N ASN A 191 17.23 22.22 6.03
CA ASN A 191 17.65 23.62 5.92
C ASN A 191 19.18 23.71 5.95
N TYR A 192 19.84 22.92 6.80
CA TYR A 192 21.30 22.83 6.81
C TYR A 192 21.84 22.40 5.45
N LEU A 193 21.31 21.33 4.85
CA LEU A 193 21.73 20.89 3.51
C LEU A 193 21.53 22.00 2.47
N ARG A 194 20.35 22.63 2.46
CA ARG A 194 19.99 23.70 1.51
C ARG A 194 20.92 24.91 1.59
N HIS A 195 21.28 25.35 2.80
CA HIS A 195 22.02 26.60 3.02
C HIS A 195 23.53 26.43 3.15
N GLN A 196 24.00 25.29 3.65
CA GLN A 196 25.42 25.06 3.94
C GLN A 196 26.08 24.13 2.92
N VAL A 197 25.37 23.13 2.40
CA VAL A 197 25.96 22.09 1.55
C VAL A 197 25.71 22.34 0.06
N MET A 198 24.45 22.55 -0.33
CA MET A 198 24.08 22.75 -1.73
C MET A 198 24.80 23.92 -2.42
N PRO A 199 25.04 25.08 -1.76
CA PRO A 199 25.76 26.18 -2.39
C PRO A 199 27.22 25.82 -2.71
N LEU A 200 27.89 25.07 -1.83
CA LEU A 200 29.26 24.60 -2.06
C LEU A 200 29.32 23.64 -3.24
N LEU A 201 28.35 22.71 -3.32
CA LEU A 201 28.22 21.80 -4.46
C LEU A 201 27.96 22.55 -5.77
N ARG A 202 27.08 23.55 -5.76
CA ARG A 202 26.77 24.37 -6.93
C ARG A 202 27.99 25.15 -7.41
N ALA A 203 28.74 25.74 -6.48
CA ALA A 203 29.94 26.50 -6.79
C ALA A 203 31.03 25.63 -7.42
N ARG A 204 31.22 24.40 -6.92
CA ARG A 204 32.24 23.49 -7.45
C ARG A 204 31.79 22.74 -8.71
N TRP A 205 30.53 22.35 -8.80
CA TRP A 205 29.96 21.57 -9.89
C TRP A 205 28.65 22.18 -10.41
N PRO A 206 28.72 23.23 -11.25
CA PRO A 206 27.52 23.85 -11.82
C PRO A 206 26.58 22.84 -12.48
N GLY A 207 25.28 22.99 -12.23
CA GLY A 207 24.22 22.14 -12.79
C GLY A 207 24.13 20.72 -12.20
N PHE A 208 24.74 20.45 -11.03
CA PHE A 208 24.67 19.13 -10.40
C PHE A 208 23.23 18.72 -10.07
N GLU A 209 22.34 19.67 -9.79
CA GLU A 209 20.94 19.40 -9.47
C GLU A 209 20.21 18.73 -10.64
N GLN A 210 20.56 19.09 -11.89
CA GLN A 210 20.03 18.41 -13.06
C GLN A 210 20.56 16.98 -13.14
N ARG A 211 21.89 16.80 -13.06
CA ARG A 211 22.52 15.47 -13.13
C ARG A 211 22.01 14.54 -12.04
N TRP A 212 21.73 15.06 -10.85
CA TRP A 212 21.16 14.30 -9.74
C TRP A 212 19.67 14.00 -9.94
N SER A 213 18.91 14.93 -10.52
CA SER A 213 17.54 14.63 -10.94
C SER A 213 17.50 13.52 -12.00
N ASP A 214 18.40 13.55 -12.98
CA ASP A 214 18.52 12.50 -14.01
C ASP A 214 18.92 11.17 -13.38
N THR A 215 19.86 11.19 -12.44
CA THR A 215 20.24 10.00 -11.65
C THR A 215 19.05 9.42 -10.89
N ALA A 216 18.24 10.26 -10.26
CA ALA A 216 17.04 9.82 -9.55
C ALA A 216 15.98 9.22 -10.49
N ASP A 217 15.89 9.71 -11.73
CA ASP A 217 15.02 9.13 -12.75
C ASP A 217 15.56 7.77 -13.25
N TYR A 218 16.88 7.63 -13.53
CA TYR A 218 17.49 6.32 -13.85
C TYR A 218 17.31 5.27 -12.75
N LEU A 219 17.43 5.68 -11.48
CA LEU A 219 17.20 4.80 -10.34
C LEU A 219 15.73 4.38 -10.23
N ARG A 220 14.79 5.22 -10.67
CA ARG A 220 13.37 4.88 -10.71
C ARG A 220 13.06 3.88 -11.82
N ASP A 221 13.64 4.06 -13.00
CA ASP A 221 13.50 3.13 -14.11
C ASP A 221 14.06 1.75 -13.71
N ALA A 222 15.20 1.72 -13.03
CA ALA A 222 15.75 0.49 -12.48
C ALA A 222 14.83 -0.16 -11.42
N ASP A 223 14.20 0.61 -10.53
CA ASP A 223 13.24 0.10 -9.53
C ASP A 223 12.02 -0.53 -10.19
N GLN A 224 11.54 0.11 -11.27
CA GLN A 224 10.41 -0.38 -12.06
C GLN A 224 10.78 -1.70 -12.75
N LEU A 225 11.92 -1.78 -13.43
CA LEU A 225 12.38 -3.01 -14.07
C LEU A 225 12.57 -4.15 -13.06
N LEU A 226 13.08 -3.86 -11.87
CA LEU A 226 13.20 -4.84 -10.79
C LEU A 226 11.82 -5.30 -10.29
N THR A 227 10.83 -4.39 -10.24
CA THR A 227 9.45 -4.74 -9.89
C THR A 227 8.83 -5.65 -10.94
N GLU A 228 8.99 -5.33 -12.22
CA GLU A 228 8.54 -6.15 -13.36
C GLU A 228 9.18 -7.55 -13.32
N LEU A 229 10.49 -7.64 -13.07
CA LEU A 229 11.19 -8.91 -12.93
C LEU A 229 10.65 -9.73 -11.74
N ALA A 230 10.39 -9.09 -10.61
CA ALA A 230 9.79 -9.76 -9.46
C ALA A 230 8.39 -10.30 -9.76
N GLN A 231 7.58 -9.56 -10.53
CA GLN A 231 6.25 -10.02 -10.95
C GLN A 231 6.33 -11.23 -11.87
N ILE A 232 7.27 -11.25 -12.81
CA ILE A 232 7.55 -12.43 -13.66
C ILE A 232 7.94 -13.62 -12.78
N ASP A 233 8.85 -13.41 -11.82
CA ASP A 233 9.26 -14.46 -10.89
C ASP A 233 8.10 -14.96 -10.02
N LEU A 234 7.23 -14.06 -9.54
CA LEU A 234 6.05 -14.39 -8.74
C LEU A 234 5.11 -15.34 -9.48
N GLN A 235 4.89 -15.14 -10.77
CA GLN A 235 4.04 -16.04 -11.59
C GLN A 235 4.55 -17.49 -11.59
N THR A 236 5.85 -17.71 -11.36
CA THR A 236 6.45 -19.05 -11.35
C THR A 236 6.44 -19.72 -9.98
N VAL A 237 6.35 -18.96 -8.89
CA VAL A 237 6.49 -19.48 -7.52
C VAL A 237 5.22 -19.36 -6.67
N ALA A 238 4.33 -18.42 -7.00
CA ALA A 238 3.09 -18.19 -6.30
C ALA A 238 1.98 -19.18 -6.75
N ASP A 239 1.08 -19.53 -5.85
CA ASP A 239 -0.17 -20.24 -6.20
C ASP A 239 -1.37 -19.28 -6.16
N GLU A 240 -2.59 -19.80 -6.39
CA GLU A 240 -3.83 -19.01 -6.35
C GLU A 240 -4.12 -18.39 -4.97
N ARG A 241 -3.44 -18.86 -3.92
CA ARG A 241 -3.50 -18.29 -2.57
C ARG A 241 -2.37 -17.30 -2.31
N ASN A 242 -1.56 -16.99 -3.33
CA ASN A 242 -0.37 -16.15 -3.27
C ASN A 242 0.58 -16.56 -2.13
N SER A 243 0.68 -17.88 -1.91
CA SER A 243 1.75 -18.50 -1.11
C SER A 243 2.92 -18.82 -2.02
N LEU A 244 4.16 -18.79 -1.51
CA LEU A 244 5.35 -18.95 -2.34
C LEU A 244 5.99 -20.34 -2.17
N SER A 245 6.31 -21.01 -3.28
CA SER A 245 7.06 -22.27 -3.29
C SER A 245 8.51 -22.08 -2.83
N CYS A 246 8.92 -22.73 -1.74
CA CYS A 246 10.31 -22.73 -1.27
C CYS A 246 11.25 -23.35 -2.30
N ALA A 247 10.83 -24.43 -2.97
CA ALA A 247 11.62 -25.05 -4.03
C ALA A 247 11.80 -24.11 -5.23
N GLY A 248 10.71 -23.43 -5.66
CA GLY A 248 10.78 -22.42 -6.72
C GLY A 248 11.69 -21.24 -6.36
N LEU A 249 11.62 -20.77 -5.11
CA LEU A 249 12.51 -19.71 -4.62
C LEU A 249 13.99 -20.13 -4.59
N ASN A 250 14.29 -21.42 -4.40
CA ASN A 250 15.67 -21.94 -4.42
C ASN A 250 16.23 -22.12 -5.84
N VAL A 251 15.39 -22.15 -6.87
CA VAL A 251 15.84 -22.11 -8.28
C VAL A 251 16.36 -20.72 -8.65
N LEU A 252 15.80 -19.67 -8.05
CA LEU A 252 16.22 -18.30 -8.28
C LEU A 252 17.59 -18.01 -7.64
N SER A 253 18.38 -17.14 -8.25
CA SER A 253 19.57 -16.59 -7.58
C SER A 253 19.15 -15.84 -6.32
N ILE A 254 20.04 -15.77 -5.32
CA ILE A 254 19.77 -15.07 -4.05
C ILE A 254 19.25 -13.64 -4.29
N LYS A 255 19.81 -12.94 -5.29
CA LYS A 255 19.39 -11.56 -5.62
C LYS A 255 17.98 -11.49 -6.21
N ARG A 256 17.59 -12.44 -7.08
CA ARG A 256 16.23 -12.51 -7.62
C ARG A 256 15.22 -12.91 -6.54
N ARG A 257 15.57 -13.89 -5.71
CA ARG A 257 14.78 -14.30 -4.55
C ARG A 257 14.53 -13.12 -3.60
N ASP A 258 15.58 -12.39 -3.24
CA ASP A 258 15.49 -11.21 -2.38
C ASP A 258 14.64 -10.09 -3.00
N ASN A 259 14.79 -9.84 -4.30
CA ASN A 259 13.99 -8.85 -5.03
C ASN A 259 12.50 -9.24 -5.02
N LEU A 260 12.18 -10.49 -5.34
CA LEU A 260 10.83 -11.03 -5.29
C LEU A 260 10.23 -10.88 -3.90
N LEU A 261 10.95 -11.30 -2.85
CA LEU A 261 10.46 -11.23 -1.48
C LEU A 261 10.21 -9.78 -1.03
N ARG A 262 11.03 -8.83 -1.48
CA ARG A 262 10.80 -7.39 -1.22
C ARG A 262 9.50 -6.91 -1.85
N VAL A 263 9.25 -7.25 -3.12
CA VAL A 263 8.05 -6.83 -3.84
C VAL A 263 6.81 -7.48 -3.23
N TRP A 264 6.83 -8.80 -3.04
CA TRP A 264 5.74 -9.56 -2.44
C TRP A 264 5.33 -9.05 -1.06
N LEU A 265 6.31 -8.72 -0.20
CA LEU A 265 6.02 -8.15 1.11
C LEU A 265 5.56 -6.68 1.02
N ALA A 266 6.12 -5.90 0.09
CA ALA A 266 5.75 -4.49 -0.09
C ALA A 266 4.31 -4.32 -0.59
N GLU A 267 3.80 -5.22 -1.44
CA GLU A 267 2.39 -5.27 -1.85
C GLU A 267 1.43 -5.43 -0.66
N GLN A 268 1.92 -6.03 0.42
CA GLN A 268 1.20 -6.22 1.68
C GLN A 268 1.46 -5.10 2.69
N GLY A 269 2.16 -4.03 2.29
CA GLY A 269 2.54 -2.93 3.16
C GLY A 269 3.68 -3.27 4.14
N LEU A 270 4.43 -4.34 3.91
CA LEU A 270 5.47 -4.85 4.80
C LEU A 270 6.86 -4.58 4.22
N PRO A 271 7.58 -3.54 4.66
CA PRO A 271 8.92 -3.28 4.17
C PRO A 271 9.91 -4.36 4.65
N ALA A 272 10.60 -5.00 3.70
CA ALA A 272 11.57 -6.06 3.99
C ALA A 272 13.02 -5.54 3.92
N GLY A 273 13.65 -5.35 5.09
CA GLY A 273 15.08 -5.05 5.18
C GLY A 273 15.96 -6.29 5.02
N ALA A 274 17.29 -6.11 4.95
CA ALA A 274 18.24 -7.22 4.82
C ALA A 274 18.10 -8.28 5.94
N LYS A 275 17.86 -7.85 7.19
CA LYS A 275 17.63 -8.77 8.33
C LYS A 275 16.40 -9.65 8.12
N VAL A 276 15.29 -9.08 7.64
CA VAL A 276 14.06 -9.82 7.35
C VAL A 276 14.33 -10.86 6.27
N LEU A 277 14.95 -10.48 5.16
CA LEU A 277 15.27 -11.39 4.06
C LEU A 277 16.19 -12.53 4.49
N MET A 278 17.19 -12.24 5.34
CA MET A 278 18.06 -13.26 5.92
C MET A 278 17.27 -14.28 6.74
N SER A 279 16.35 -13.84 7.60
CA SER A 279 15.46 -14.73 8.37
C SER A 279 14.54 -15.55 7.46
N ILE A 280 14.06 -14.98 6.35
CA ILE A 280 13.27 -15.72 5.36
C ILE A 280 14.13 -16.77 4.65
N GLY A 281 15.38 -16.45 4.30
CA GLY A 281 16.33 -17.40 3.73
C GLY A 281 16.53 -18.63 4.64
N GLN A 282 16.77 -18.38 5.94
CA GLN A 282 16.88 -19.45 6.95
C GLN A 282 15.59 -20.28 7.05
N MET A 283 14.43 -19.62 6.95
CA MET A 283 13.13 -20.28 6.96
C MET A 283 12.94 -21.21 5.76
N ILE A 284 13.40 -20.81 4.57
CA ILE A 284 13.33 -21.60 3.33
C ILE A 284 14.23 -22.85 3.42
N GLU A 285 15.35 -22.77 4.13
CA GLU A 285 16.33 -23.85 4.27
C GLU A 285 16.06 -24.79 5.46
N ALA A 286 15.15 -24.40 6.37
CA ALA A 286 14.83 -25.19 7.56
C ALA A 286 14.30 -26.61 7.24
N VAL A 287 14.40 -27.53 8.19
CA VAL A 287 13.82 -28.88 8.05
C VAL A 287 12.28 -28.79 8.17
N ASP A 288 11.54 -29.56 7.38
CA ASP A 288 10.07 -29.44 7.27
C ASP A 288 9.30 -29.58 8.58
N ASP A 289 9.84 -30.31 9.57
CA ASP A 289 9.20 -30.49 10.89
C ASP A 289 9.32 -29.26 11.81
N SER A 290 10.19 -28.30 11.49
CA SER A 290 10.46 -27.14 12.38
C SER A 290 9.36 -26.07 12.39
N SER A 291 8.37 -26.15 11.49
CA SER A 291 7.25 -25.20 11.35
C SER A 291 7.62 -23.74 11.65
N PRO A 292 8.67 -23.19 10.99
CA PRO A 292 9.24 -21.91 11.38
C PRO A 292 8.26 -20.76 11.13
N GLU A 293 8.28 -19.79 12.04
CA GLU A 293 7.42 -18.60 12.04
C GLU A 293 8.27 -17.34 12.22
N LEU A 294 7.97 -16.31 11.44
CA LEU A 294 8.56 -14.97 11.56
C LEU A 294 7.44 -13.95 11.73
N LYS A 295 7.46 -13.21 12.84
CA LYS A 295 6.52 -12.11 13.08
C LYS A 295 6.97 -10.86 12.33
N LEU A 296 6.09 -10.31 11.50
CA LEU A 296 6.28 -9.09 10.73
C LEU A 296 5.15 -8.12 11.07
N SER A 297 5.38 -7.20 12.02
CA SER A 297 4.35 -6.27 12.49
C SER A 297 3.09 -7.01 12.98
N SER A 298 1.93 -6.81 12.34
CA SER A 298 0.64 -7.46 12.60
C SER A 298 0.41 -8.77 11.82
N VAL A 299 1.40 -9.25 11.08
CA VAL A 299 1.31 -10.48 10.29
C VAL A 299 2.40 -11.48 10.68
N LYS A 300 2.16 -12.73 10.31
CA LYS A 300 3.08 -13.85 10.53
C LYS A 300 3.37 -14.50 9.19
N LEU A 301 4.67 -14.59 8.87
CA LEU A 301 5.18 -15.42 7.80
C LEU A 301 5.46 -16.81 8.34
N ARG A 302 4.92 -17.83 7.67
CA ARG A 302 5.00 -19.22 8.13
C ARG A 302 5.39 -20.14 6.99
N ARG A 303 6.15 -21.19 7.29
CA ARG A 303 6.41 -22.27 6.33
C ARG A 303 5.56 -23.49 6.63
N TYR A 304 4.94 -24.05 5.61
CA TYR A 304 4.26 -25.34 5.69
C TYR A 304 4.32 -26.06 4.34
N ARG A 305 4.70 -27.35 4.36
CA ARG A 305 4.82 -28.21 3.15
C ARG A 305 5.58 -27.55 2.00
N GLY A 306 6.77 -27.03 2.29
CA GLY A 306 7.62 -26.39 1.28
C GLY A 306 7.05 -25.10 0.69
N ARG A 307 6.11 -24.42 1.37
CA ARG A 307 5.56 -23.13 0.94
C ARG A 307 5.57 -22.10 2.07
N LEU A 308 5.72 -20.83 1.69
CA LEU A 308 5.64 -19.67 2.58
C LEU A 308 4.25 -19.03 2.50
N TYR A 309 3.67 -18.73 3.66
CA TYR A 309 2.35 -18.13 3.81
C TYR A 309 2.42 -16.86 4.63
N LEU A 310 1.79 -15.78 4.15
CA LEU A 310 1.47 -14.61 4.96
C LEU A 310 0.09 -14.77 5.58
N THR A 311 0.03 -14.64 6.89
CA THR A 311 -1.21 -14.79 7.64
C THR A 311 -1.34 -13.65 8.63
N ALA A 312 -2.55 -13.10 8.76
CA ALA A 312 -2.84 -12.14 9.83
C ALA A 312 -2.58 -12.79 11.19
N GLU A 313 -2.23 -11.97 12.18
CA GLU A 313 -2.30 -12.36 13.59
C GLU A 313 -3.78 -12.61 13.94
N GLN A 314 -4.29 -13.81 13.64
CA GLN A 314 -5.70 -14.15 13.85
C GLN A 314 -6.00 -14.30 15.34
N ASN A 315 -7.00 -13.57 15.81
CA ASN A 315 -7.87 -14.03 16.89
C ASN A 315 -8.74 -15.16 16.30
N GLY A 316 -8.85 -16.30 16.99
CA GLY A 316 -9.60 -17.46 16.49
C GLY A 316 -11.06 -17.12 16.15
N ILE A 317 -11.63 -17.81 15.16
CA ILE A 317 -13.07 -17.69 14.86
C ILE A 317 -13.80 -18.57 15.87
N ASP A 318 -14.78 -18.00 16.58
CA ASP A 318 -15.70 -18.77 17.41
C ASP A 318 -16.94 -19.14 16.60
N TRP A 319 -17.01 -20.42 16.25
CA TRP A 319 -18.12 -20.98 15.50
C TRP A 319 -19.25 -21.51 16.38
N GLN A 320 -19.03 -21.65 17.69
CA GLN A 320 -19.86 -22.47 18.56
C GLN A 320 -21.36 -22.17 18.44
N GLY A 321 -22.13 -23.19 18.05
CA GLY A 321 -23.60 -23.14 17.98
C GLY A 321 -24.17 -22.25 16.88
N ARG A 322 -23.34 -21.70 15.98
CA ARG A 322 -23.84 -20.87 14.86
C ARG A 322 -24.58 -21.74 13.85
N LEU A 323 -25.79 -21.35 13.44
CA LEU A 323 -26.49 -22.00 12.34
C LEU A 323 -25.74 -21.80 11.02
N LEU A 324 -25.77 -22.80 10.15
CA LEU A 324 -25.23 -22.73 8.79
C LEU A 324 -26.32 -22.23 7.82
N PRO A 325 -26.27 -20.97 7.37
CA PRO A 325 -27.22 -20.45 6.38
C PRO A 325 -27.00 -21.04 4.98
N GLU A 326 -28.05 -21.06 4.14
CA GLU A 326 -27.96 -21.55 2.76
C GLU A 326 -27.10 -20.67 1.86
N GLU A 327 -27.04 -19.36 2.16
CA GLU A 327 -26.20 -18.38 1.48
C GLU A 327 -24.72 -18.44 1.90
N GLY A 328 -24.39 -19.18 2.96
CA GLY A 328 -23.05 -19.20 3.54
C GLY A 328 -22.74 -18.01 4.46
N LEU A 329 -21.49 -17.90 4.89
CA LEU A 329 -21.06 -16.87 5.85
C LEU A 329 -19.83 -16.14 5.34
N HIS A 330 -19.87 -14.81 5.39
CA HIS A 330 -18.73 -13.94 5.09
C HIS A 330 -18.22 -13.30 6.38
N LEU A 331 -16.97 -13.60 6.74
CA LEU A 331 -16.29 -13.07 7.92
C LEU A 331 -14.99 -12.36 7.51
N PRO A 332 -14.47 -11.43 8.34
CA PRO A 332 -13.14 -10.84 8.11
C PRO A 332 -12.02 -11.88 7.98
N GLN A 333 -12.19 -13.06 8.59
CA GLN A 333 -11.22 -14.15 8.60
C GLN A 333 -11.40 -15.16 7.45
N GLY A 334 -12.44 -15.00 6.61
CA GLY A 334 -12.70 -15.88 5.47
C GLY A 334 -14.18 -16.04 5.15
N SER A 335 -14.48 -16.79 4.10
CA SER A 335 -15.84 -17.07 3.65
C SER A 335 -16.15 -18.56 3.67
N LEU A 336 -17.28 -18.94 4.26
CA LEU A 336 -17.86 -20.27 4.17
C LEU A 336 -18.88 -20.26 3.04
N LEU A 337 -18.48 -20.83 1.90
CA LEU A 337 -19.31 -20.89 0.70
C LEU A 337 -20.20 -22.13 0.73
N VAL A 338 -21.43 -21.95 0.28
CA VAL A 338 -22.45 -23.00 0.14
C VAL A 338 -22.94 -22.99 -1.30
N VAL A 339 -22.87 -24.14 -1.97
CA VAL A 339 -23.28 -24.25 -3.38
C VAL A 339 -24.10 -25.52 -3.59
N LYS A 340 -25.26 -25.41 -4.24
CA LYS A 340 -26.08 -26.57 -4.65
C LYS A 340 -25.55 -27.15 -5.96
N LYS A 341 -25.09 -28.40 -5.95
CA LYS A 341 -24.60 -29.18 -7.11
C LYS A 341 -24.97 -30.66 -6.94
N LEU A 342 -24.69 -31.51 -7.93
CA LEU A 342 -24.89 -32.95 -7.77
C LEU A 342 -24.00 -33.51 -6.65
N ASN A 343 -24.56 -34.44 -5.88
CA ASN A 343 -23.98 -35.01 -4.65
C ASN A 343 -23.81 -33.96 -3.54
N GLY A 344 -23.35 -34.37 -2.35
CA GLY A 344 -23.09 -33.47 -1.22
C GLY A 344 -24.01 -33.72 -0.03
N LEU A 345 -24.07 -32.75 0.89
CA LEU A 345 -24.85 -32.83 2.12
C LEU A 345 -26.36 -32.71 1.80
N ARG A 346 -27.19 -33.56 2.41
CA ARG A 346 -28.63 -33.67 2.09
C ARG A 346 -29.48 -32.47 2.52
N SER A 347 -29.13 -31.84 3.62
CA SER A 347 -29.89 -30.73 4.19
C SER A 347 -28.99 -29.88 5.08
N LEU A 348 -29.27 -28.57 5.11
CA LEU A 348 -28.68 -27.63 6.07
C LEU A 348 -29.59 -27.37 7.28
N ALA A 349 -30.82 -27.89 7.26
CA ALA A 349 -31.78 -27.67 8.34
C ALA A 349 -31.24 -28.22 9.67
N GLY A 350 -31.15 -27.33 10.67
CA GLY A 350 -30.64 -27.64 12.01
C GLY A 350 -29.11 -27.78 12.10
N VAL A 351 -28.38 -27.74 10.97
CA VAL A 351 -26.92 -27.86 10.97
C VAL A 351 -26.32 -26.62 11.64
N THR A 352 -25.54 -26.84 12.67
CA THR A 352 -24.76 -25.81 13.36
C THR A 352 -23.27 -26.00 13.10
N LEU A 353 -22.50 -24.97 13.37
CA LEU A 353 -21.06 -24.93 13.25
C LEU A 353 -20.44 -24.99 14.64
N ARG A 354 -19.26 -25.60 14.71
CA ARG A 354 -18.36 -25.47 15.86
C ARG A 354 -16.91 -25.50 15.44
N ASN A 355 -16.05 -25.10 16.36
CA ASN A 355 -14.62 -25.31 16.21
C ASN A 355 -14.27 -26.79 16.31
N ARG A 356 -13.19 -27.17 15.62
CA ARG A 356 -12.56 -28.48 15.77
C ARG A 356 -12.06 -28.68 17.20
N CYS A 357 -12.32 -29.85 17.76
CA CYS A 357 -11.79 -30.34 19.03
C CYS A 357 -10.74 -31.44 18.78
N ASP A 358 -9.79 -31.59 19.70
CA ASP A 358 -8.88 -32.73 19.67
C ASP A 358 -9.64 -34.01 20.05
N GLY A 359 -9.36 -35.10 19.34
CA GLY A 359 -10.12 -36.34 19.45
C GLY A 359 -11.31 -36.47 18.48
N ASP A 360 -11.72 -35.38 17.81
CA ASP A 360 -12.81 -35.43 16.82
C ASP A 360 -12.61 -36.53 15.76
N ARG A 361 -13.66 -37.31 15.51
CA ARG A 361 -13.72 -38.35 14.49
C ARG A 361 -14.99 -38.25 13.67
N CYS A 362 -14.89 -38.63 12.40
CA CYS A 362 -16.05 -38.80 11.53
C CYS A 362 -15.82 -39.95 10.54
N THR A 363 -16.86 -40.31 9.80
CA THR A 363 -16.81 -41.36 8.76
C THR A 363 -17.12 -40.72 7.41
N PRO A 364 -16.10 -40.26 6.65
CA PRO A 364 -16.29 -39.65 5.33
C PRO A 364 -16.86 -40.65 4.32
N VAL A 365 -17.80 -40.19 3.49
CA VAL A 365 -18.37 -40.99 2.40
C VAL A 365 -17.26 -41.55 1.50
N GLY A 366 -17.29 -42.85 1.24
CA GLY A 366 -16.37 -43.52 0.31
C GLY A 366 -14.99 -43.82 0.88
N ARG A 367 -14.72 -43.49 2.16
CA ARG A 367 -13.44 -43.79 2.81
C ARG A 367 -13.37 -45.20 3.40
N GLY A 368 -14.51 -45.83 3.68
CA GLY A 368 -14.58 -47.19 4.23
C GLY A 368 -14.28 -47.30 5.72
N GLY A 369 -14.47 -46.22 6.50
CA GLY A 369 -14.35 -46.26 7.96
C GLY A 369 -14.09 -44.92 8.64
N SER A 370 -14.20 -44.93 9.98
CA SER A 370 -13.98 -43.75 10.83
C SER A 370 -12.52 -43.29 10.83
N THR A 371 -12.29 -41.99 10.76
CA THR A 371 -10.97 -41.35 10.82
C THR A 371 -10.98 -40.15 11.75
N SER A 372 -9.81 -39.74 12.23
CA SER A 372 -9.71 -38.50 13.02
C SER A 372 -9.69 -37.27 12.11
N LEU A 373 -10.27 -36.17 12.58
CA LEU A 373 -10.19 -34.90 11.88
C LEU A 373 -8.74 -34.44 11.72
N LYS A 374 -7.86 -34.73 12.67
CA LYS A 374 -6.41 -34.45 12.56
C LYS A 374 -5.82 -35.09 11.29
N LYS A 375 -6.13 -36.37 11.03
CA LYS A 375 -5.65 -37.09 9.84
C LYS A 375 -6.26 -36.51 8.56
N LEU A 376 -7.57 -36.22 8.57
CA LEU A 376 -8.24 -35.55 7.45
C LEU A 376 -7.60 -34.20 7.09
N PHE A 377 -7.33 -33.34 8.07
CA PHE A 377 -6.67 -32.06 7.84
C PHE A 377 -5.24 -32.21 7.29
N GLN A 378 -4.49 -33.23 7.73
CA GLN A 378 -3.17 -33.52 7.18
C GLN A 378 -3.26 -34.01 5.74
N GLU A 379 -4.17 -34.93 5.41
CA GLU A 379 -4.38 -35.43 4.05
C GLU A 379 -4.80 -34.32 3.09
N ASN A 380 -5.67 -33.41 3.54
CA ASN A 380 -6.15 -32.28 2.76
C ASN A 380 -5.25 -31.04 2.83
N ALA A 381 -4.00 -31.19 3.31
CA ALA A 381 -3.00 -30.13 3.34
C ALA A 381 -3.43 -28.84 4.08
N VAL A 382 -4.31 -28.95 5.08
CA VAL A 382 -4.74 -27.78 5.86
C VAL A 382 -3.61 -27.37 6.81
N PRO A 383 -3.13 -26.12 6.75
CA PRO A 383 -2.06 -25.64 7.61
C PRO A 383 -2.40 -25.72 9.10
N PRO A 384 -1.46 -26.08 10.00
CA PRO A 384 -1.72 -26.28 11.43
C PRO A 384 -2.44 -25.12 12.11
N TRP A 385 -2.06 -23.88 11.77
CA TRP A 385 -2.63 -22.67 12.35
C TRP A 385 -4.09 -22.39 11.95
N GLN A 386 -4.59 -23.02 10.87
CA GLN A 386 -5.99 -22.88 10.45
C GLN A 386 -6.88 -23.95 11.09
N ARG A 387 -6.32 -25.09 11.52
CA ARG A 387 -7.11 -26.29 11.92
C ARG A 387 -8.01 -26.05 13.12
N LYS A 388 -7.60 -25.22 14.09
CA LYS A 388 -8.40 -24.93 15.29
C LYS A 388 -9.61 -24.04 14.98
N SER A 389 -9.47 -23.16 13.99
CA SER A 389 -10.51 -22.23 13.55
C SER A 389 -11.29 -22.75 12.33
N TRP A 390 -11.03 -23.98 11.89
CA TRP A 390 -11.76 -24.57 10.76
C TRP A 390 -13.19 -24.92 11.20
N PRO A 391 -14.23 -24.50 10.44
CA PRO A 391 -15.60 -24.83 10.79
C PRO A 391 -15.84 -26.34 10.67
N VAL A 392 -16.53 -26.92 11.64
CA VAL A 392 -17.03 -28.30 11.60
C VAL A 392 -18.55 -28.23 11.66
N CYS A 393 -19.22 -28.84 10.68
CA CYS A 393 -20.68 -28.86 10.62
C CYS A 393 -21.21 -30.03 11.43
N ILE A 394 -22.10 -29.75 12.37
CA ILE A 394 -22.71 -30.73 13.27
C ILE A 394 -24.24 -30.68 13.23
N LEU A 395 -24.89 -31.81 13.49
CA LEU A 395 -26.31 -31.87 13.82
C LEU A 395 -26.45 -32.64 15.14
N GLY A 396 -26.93 -31.96 16.18
CA GLY A 396 -26.77 -32.46 17.54
C GLY A 396 -25.28 -32.63 17.87
N ASP A 397 -24.87 -33.85 18.23
CA ASP A 397 -23.48 -34.18 18.56
C ASP A 397 -22.70 -34.82 17.41
N GLU A 398 -23.36 -35.10 16.27
CA GLU A 398 -22.73 -35.78 15.13
C GLU A 398 -22.09 -34.82 14.15
N ILE A 399 -20.88 -35.14 13.69
CA ILE A 399 -20.23 -34.41 12.58
C ILE A 399 -20.86 -34.86 11.27
N VAL A 400 -21.52 -33.94 10.56
CA VAL A 400 -22.20 -34.21 9.29
C VAL A 400 -21.33 -33.85 8.08
N ALA A 401 -20.48 -32.84 8.22
CA ALA A 401 -19.55 -32.41 7.16
C ALA A 401 -18.38 -31.60 7.71
N VAL A 402 -17.28 -31.60 6.96
CA VAL A 402 -16.14 -30.70 7.17
C VAL A 402 -15.95 -29.92 5.87
N PRO A 403 -16.28 -28.61 5.82
CA PRO A 403 -16.24 -27.80 4.61
C PRO A 403 -14.90 -27.89 3.88
N GLY A 404 -14.96 -28.14 2.58
CA GLY A 404 -13.82 -28.32 1.68
C GLY A 404 -13.05 -29.63 1.86
N ILE A 405 -13.49 -30.52 2.74
CA ILE A 405 -12.79 -31.78 3.07
C ILE A 405 -13.69 -33.01 2.84
N CYS A 406 -14.88 -33.06 3.45
CA CYS A 406 -15.77 -34.22 3.29
C CYS A 406 -17.21 -33.97 3.74
N VAL A 407 -18.11 -34.83 3.27
CA VAL A 407 -19.44 -35.11 3.84
C VAL A 407 -19.38 -36.49 4.51
N CYS A 408 -20.07 -36.67 5.63
CA CYS A 408 -20.05 -37.92 6.39
C CYS A 408 -21.16 -38.89 5.94
N GLU A 409 -20.90 -40.19 6.10
CA GLU A 409 -21.86 -41.25 5.78
C GLU A 409 -23.18 -41.08 6.54
N GLY A 410 -24.30 -41.31 5.86
CA GLY A 410 -25.66 -41.13 6.38
C GLY A 410 -26.20 -39.70 6.19
N TRP A 411 -25.35 -38.75 5.80
CA TRP A 411 -25.71 -37.35 5.61
C TRP A 411 -25.65 -36.88 4.16
N GLN A 412 -25.17 -37.72 3.25
CA GLN A 412 -25.14 -37.43 1.82
C GLN A 412 -26.50 -37.62 1.15
N VAL A 413 -26.73 -36.92 0.04
CA VAL A 413 -27.79 -37.26 -0.91
C VAL A 413 -27.48 -38.55 -1.66
N GLU A 414 -28.50 -39.14 -2.29
CA GLU A 414 -28.30 -40.22 -3.26
C GLU A 414 -27.43 -39.75 -4.44
N LYS A 415 -26.78 -40.71 -5.09
CA LYS A 415 -25.88 -40.43 -6.20
C LYS A 415 -26.62 -39.67 -7.30
N ASP A 416 -25.99 -38.63 -7.82
CA ASP A 416 -26.51 -37.80 -8.91
C ASP A 416 -27.80 -37.01 -8.55
N VAL A 417 -28.07 -36.84 -7.24
CA VAL A 417 -29.10 -35.93 -6.72
C VAL A 417 -28.46 -34.62 -6.27
N ALA A 418 -29.18 -33.50 -6.38
CA ALA A 418 -28.68 -32.21 -5.93
C ALA A 418 -28.52 -32.16 -4.40
N GLY A 419 -27.33 -31.82 -3.92
CA GLY A 419 -26.98 -31.62 -2.51
C GLY A 419 -26.15 -30.36 -2.29
N PHE A 420 -25.86 -30.07 -1.03
CA PHE A 420 -25.08 -28.89 -0.62
C PHE A 420 -23.59 -29.22 -0.55
N HIS A 421 -22.78 -28.44 -1.27
CA HIS A 421 -21.32 -28.45 -1.20
C HIS A 421 -20.85 -27.28 -0.37
N LEU A 422 -20.03 -27.56 0.64
CA LEU A 422 -19.54 -26.59 1.60
C LEU A 422 -18.03 -26.38 1.37
N LYS A 423 -17.57 -25.12 1.32
CA LYS A 423 -16.15 -24.80 1.17
C LYS A 423 -15.76 -23.64 2.09
N TRP A 424 -14.83 -23.88 3.00
CA TRP A 424 -14.21 -22.80 3.76
C TRP A 424 -13.02 -22.22 3.00
N VAL A 425 -13.04 -20.91 2.77
CA VAL A 425 -11.98 -20.13 2.14
C VAL A 425 -11.44 -19.14 3.17
N PRO A 426 -10.36 -19.47 3.89
CA PRO A 426 -9.74 -18.53 4.83
C PRO A 426 -9.34 -17.25 4.11
N ALA A 427 -9.50 -16.11 4.78
CA ALA A 427 -8.93 -14.85 4.32
C ALA A 427 -7.41 -15.00 4.27
N ALA A 428 -6.88 -14.99 3.05
CA ALA A 428 -5.46 -14.89 2.82
C ALA A 428 -5.17 -13.39 2.64
N LEU A 429 -4.21 -12.84 3.39
CA LEU A 429 -3.73 -11.48 3.12
C LEU A 429 -3.15 -11.39 1.69
N SER A 430 -2.65 -12.52 1.21
CA SER A 430 -2.03 -12.66 -0.09
C SER A 430 -3.05 -12.69 -1.25
N VAL A 431 -4.35 -12.88 -1.00
CA VAL A 431 -5.37 -12.67 -2.05
C VAL A 431 -5.74 -11.19 -2.02
N GLY A 432 -5.31 -10.45 -3.04
CA GLY A 432 -5.70 -9.06 -3.25
C GLY A 432 -7.21 -8.91 -3.12
N SER A 433 -7.64 -7.76 -2.61
CA SER A 433 -9.03 -7.38 -2.36
C SER A 433 -9.88 -7.21 -3.63
N ASP A 434 -9.66 -8.03 -4.65
CA ASP A 434 -10.46 -8.11 -5.88
C ASP A 434 -10.48 -9.56 -6.38
N SER A 435 -11.58 -10.26 -6.12
CA SER A 435 -12.03 -11.35 -6.99
C SER A 435 -13.55 -11.41 -6.97
N GLY A 436 -14.15 -10.40 -7.59
CA GLY A 436 -15.46 -10.57 -8.21
C GLY A 436 -15.31 -11.51 -9.40
N THR A 437 -15.29 -12.81 -9.15
CA THR A 437 -15.60 -13.85 -10.13
C THR A 437 -15.86 -15.17 -9.40
N LEU A 438 -17.14 -15.53 -9.36
CA LEU A 438 -17.71 -16.80 -8.90
C LEU A 438 -17.31 -17.97 -9.78
#